data_AF-A0A961EMJ0-F1
#
_entry.id   AF-A0A961EMJ0-F1
#
_cell.length_a   1.000
_cell.length_b   1.000
_cell.length_c   1.000
_cell.angle_alpha   90.00
_cell.angle_beta   90.00
_cell.angle_gamma   90.00
#
_symmetry.space_group_name_H-M   'P 1'
#
loop_
_entity.id
_entity.type
_entity.pdbx_description
1 polymer ?
#
loop_
_entity_poly.entity_id
_entity_poly.type
_entity_poly.pdbx_seq_one_letter_code
_entity_poly.pdbx_strand_id
1 'polypeptide(L)'
;MAATGWSVLTNPWQHIVVPVLAVGVWAIWGPRGWVSLRLVPWALLIPVGWIAWVLLRGLAVAAYPYAFIDARTHGYARVFTTIGAILVFALAVAALYWAIDVLLRRRRTPHP
;
A
#
# COMPACT_ATOMS: atom_id res chain seq x y z
N MET A 1 -14.78 0.91 -17.25
CA MET A 1 -14.88 2.28 -17.78
C MET A 1 -13.48 2.72 -18.17
N ALA A 2 -13.27 3.26 -19.37
CA ALA A 2 -11.98 3.86 -19.74
C ALA A 2 -11.73 5.11 -18.87
N ALA A 3 -10.46 5.42 -18.58
CA ALA A 3 -10.12 6.64 -17.84
C ALA A 3 -10.53 7.88 -18.67
N THR A 4 -11.06 8.92 -18.02
CA THR A 4 -11.53 10.16 -18.65
C THR A 4 -11.12 11.40 -17.85
N GLY A 5 -10.99 12.55 -18.50
CA GLY A 5 -10.58 13.79 -17.83
C GLY A 5 -9.19 13.69 -17.20
N TRP A 6 -9.00 14.29 -16.02
CA TRP A 6 -7.70 14.24 -15.31
C TRP A 6 -7.24 12.83 -14.94
N SER A 7 -8.17 11.88 -14.80
CA SER A 7 -7.83 10.50 -14.45
C SER A 7 -7.00 9.79 -15.53
N VAL A 8 -7.05 10.26 -16.79
CA VAL A 8 -6.19 9.76 -17.87
C VAL A 8 -4.71 9.94 -17.53
N LEU A 9 -4.38 11.04 -16.85
CA LEU A 9 -3.01 11.32 -16.40
C LEU A 9 -2.79 10.71 -15.01
N THR A 10 -3.63 11.01 -14.03
CA THR A 10 -3.30 10.64 -12.64
C THR A 10 -3.29 9.13 -12.40
N ASN A 11 -4.15 8.36 -13.07
CA ASN A 11 -4.27 6.92 -12.87
C ASN A 11 -2.96 6.15 -13.21
N PRO A 12 -2.37 6.26 -14.42
CA PRO A 12 -1.09 5.60 -14.70
C PRO A 12 0.05 6.11 -13.82
N TRP A 13 0.05 7.40 -13.47
CA TRP A 13 1.04 7.94 -12.52
C TRP A 13 0.95 7.27 -11.15
N GLN A 14 -0.26 7.15 -10.60
CA GLN A 14 -0.51 6.56 -9.29
C GLN A 14 -0.31 5.04 -9.26
N HIS A 15 -0.70 4.34 -10.32
CA HIS A 15 -0.76 2.87 -10.32
C HIS A 15 0.41 2.18 -11.04
N ILE A 16 1.21 2.92 -11.80
CA ILE A 16 2.35 2.35 -12.55
C ILE A 16 3.62 3.12 -12.22
N VAL A 17 3.66 4.43 -12.48
CA VAL A 17 4.91 5.19 -12.41
C VAL A 17 5.42 5.30 -10.98
N VAL A 18 4.60 5.77 -10.04
CA VAL A 18 5.01 5.94 -8.63
C VAL A 18 5.44 4.61 -8.00
N PRO A 19 4.69 3.49 -8.13
CA PRO A 19 5.13 2.20 -7.59
C PRO A 19 6.48 1.73 -8.17
N VAL A 20 6.68 1.84 -9.49
CA VAL A 20 7.94 1.46 -10.13
C VAL A 20 9.10 2.32 -9.64
N LEU A 21 8.90 3.63 -9.56
CA LEU A 21 9.91 4.55 -9.03
C LEU A 21 10.22 4.28 -7.55
N ALA A 22 9.21 3.97 -6.73
CA ALA A 22 9.43 3.66 -5.32
C ALA A 22 10.35 2.44 -5.15
N VAL A 23 10.12 1.37 -5.91
CA VAL A 23 10.97 0.17 -5.94
C VAL A 23 12.37 0.52 -6.45
N GLY A 24 12.46 1.23 -7.58
CA GLY A 24 13.73 1.59 -8.23
C GLY A 24 14.60 2.48 -7.34
N VAL A 25 14.02 3.48 -6.70
CA VAL A 25 14.70 4.36 -5.74
C VAL A 25 15.20 3.55 -4.55
N TRP A 26 14.36 2.70 -3.97
CA TRP A 26 14.79 1.83 -2.88
C TRP A 26 15.94 0.89 -3.28
N ALA A 27 15.92 0.36 -4.51
CA ALA A 27 16.97 -0.52 -5.00
C ALA A 27 18.31 0.21 -5.27
N ILE A 28 18.27 1.38 -5.92
CA ILE A 28 19.48 2.15 -6.31
C ILE A 28 20.17 2.73 -5.09
N TRP A 29 19.41 3.44 -4.24
CA TRP A 29 19.97 4.05 -3.03
C TRP A 29 20.02 3.09 -1.85
N GLY A 30 19.50 1.88 -2.06
CA GLY A 30 19.74 0.70 -1.26
C GLY A 30 19.04 0.70 0.10
N PRO A 31 18.81 -0.50 0.63
CA PRO A 31 18.48 -0.66 2.03
C PRO A 31 19.70 -0.31 2.90
N ARG A 32 19.54 0.72 3.74
CA ARG A 32 20.62 1.33 4.54
C ARG A 32 20.48 1.14 6.05
N GLY A 33 19.45 0.49 6.54
CA GLY A 33 19.00 0.87 7.88
C GLY A 33 17.51 0.94 8.06
N TRP A 34 16.87 1.42 7.01
CA TRP A 34 15.70 2.26 7.17
C TRP A 34 14.41 1.47 7.29
N VAL A 35 14.37 0.22 6.81
CA VAL A 35 13.19 -0.62 6.98
C VAL A 35 13.24 -1.25 8.37
N SER A 36 12.27 -0.89 9.21
CA SER A 36 12.10 -1.43 10.56
C SER A 36 10.65 -1.80 10.77
N LEU A 37 10.40 -2.94 11.42
CA LEU A 37 9.05 -3.37 11.80
C LEU A 37 8.35 -2.34 12.72
N ARG A 38 9.12 -1.50 13.42
CA ARG A 38 8.60 -0.39 14.23
C ARG A 38 7.90 0.69 13.39
N LEU A 39 8.23 0.80 12.11
CA LEU A 39 7.61 1.76 11.20
C LEU A 39 6.27 1.26 10.63
N VAL A 40 5.96 -0.03 10.75
CA VAL A 40 4.75 -0.62 10.17
C VAL A 40 3.48 0.03 10.73
N PRO A 41 3.29 0.21 12.05
CA PRO A 41 2.11 0.91 12.56
C PRO A 41 1.99 2.35 12.04
N TRP A 42 3.11 3.07 11.95
CA TRP A 42 3.14 4.43 11.41
C TRP A 42 2.77 4.49 9.93
N ALA A 43 3.27 3.53 9.13
CA ALA A 43 2.93 3.41 7.71
C ALA A 43 1.46 3.07 7.48
N LEU A 44 0.79 2.42 8.45
CA LEU A 44 -0.61 2.05 8.35
C LEU A 44 -1.58 3.19 8.68
N LEU A 45 -1.15 4.27 9.34
CA LEU A 45 -2.04 5.37 9.73
C LEU A 45 -2.78 5.99 8.55
N ILE A 46 -2.04 6.33 7.48
CA ILE A 46 -2.62 6.94 6.27
C ILE A 46 -3.59 5.98 5.56
N PRO A 47 -3.22 4.75 5.18
CA PRO A 47 -4.13 3.86 4.45
C PRO A 47 -5.34 3.45 5.29
N VAL A 48 -5.17 3.16 6.58
CA VAL A 48 -6.31 2.80 7.47
C VAL A 48 -7.22 4.01 7.68
N GLY A 49 -6.67 5.20 7.90
CA GLY A 49 -7.45 6.43 8.01
C GLY A 49 -8.23 6.73 6.73
N TRP A 50 -7.61 6.54 5.56
CA TRP A 50 -8.29 6.68 4.28
C TRP A 50 -9.40 5.64 4.08
N ILE A 51 -9.17 4.37 4.42
CA ILE A 51 -10.20 3.30 4.38
C ILE A 51 -11.39 3.69 5.27
N ALA A 52 -11.13 4.10 6.51
CA ALA A 52 -12.19 4.53 7.43
C ALA A 52 -12.98 5.71 6.86
N TRP A 53 -12.28 6.72 6.33
CA TRP A 53 -12.91 7.87 5.68
C TRP A 53 -13.82 7.48 4.52
N VAL A 54 -13.34 6.67 3.56
CA VAL A 54 -14.16 6.33 2.38
C VAL A 54 -15.35 5.45 2.73
N LEU A 55 -15.25 4.59 3.74
CA LEU A 55 -16.37 3.80 4.23
C LEU A 55 -17.42 4.68 4.91
N LEU A 56 -17.00 5.60 5.78
CA LEU A 56 -17.88 6.56 6.46
C LEU A 56 -18.54 7.52 5.48
N ARG A 57 -17.78 8.09 4.55
CA ARG A 57 -18.31 8.93 3.48
C ARG A 57 -19.30 8.15 2.61
N GLY A 58 -19.00 6.89 2.31
CA GLY A 58 -19.88 6.00 1.56
C GLY A 58 -21.25 5.80 2.22
N LEU A 59 -21.33 5.80 3.55
CA LEU A 59 -22.62 5.79 4.28
C LEU A 59 -23.44 7.05 4.01
N ALA A 60 -22.79 8.21 3.92
CA ALA A 60 -23.47 9.49 3.77
C ALA A 60 -23.95 9.78 2.33
N VAL A 61 -23.16 9.41 1.32
CA VAL A 61 -23.45 9.76 -0.08
C VAL A 61 -23.67 8.55 -0.99
N ALA A 62 -23.67 7.35 -0.42
CA ALA A 62 -23.98 6.10 -1.10
C ALA A 62 -23.11 5.82 -2.35
N ALA A 63 -21.87 6.31 -2.34
CA ALA A 63 -20.90 6.20 -3.43
C ALA A 63 -19.49 5.93 -2.91
N TYR A 64 -18.84 4.93 -3.51
CA TYR A 64 -17.49 4.46 -3.15
C TYR A 64 -16.50 4.72 -4.29
N PRO A 65 -15.23 4.98 -3.98
CA PRO A 65 -14.23 5.30 -5.00
C PRO A 65 -13.82 4.09 -5.85
N TYR A 66 -13.96 2.88 -5.31
CA TYR A 66 -13.59 1.65 -5.99
C TYR A 66 -14.65 0.57 -5.82
N ALA A 67 -14.83 -0.28 -6.84
CA ALA A 67 -15.83 -1.34 -6.82
C ALA A 67 -15.61 -2.35 -5.67
N PHE A 68 -14.35 -2.71 -5.40
CA PHE A 68 -14.03 -3.72 -4.37
C PHE A 68 -14.33 -3.26 -2.93
N ILE A 69 -14.52 -1.96 -2.69
CA ILE A 69 -14.88 -1.41 -1.38
C ILE A 69 -16.35 -0.96 -1.33
N ASP A 70 -17.11 -1.21 -2.40
CA ASP A 70 -18.53 -0.87 -2.47
C ASP A 70 -19.37 -1.82 -1.61
N ALA A 71 -19.68 -1.36 -0.40
CA ALA A 71 -20.50 -2.13 0.54
C ALA A 71 -21.98 -2.25 0.11
N ARG A 72 -22.47 -1.40 -0.80
CA ARG A 72 -23.84 -1.53 -1.33
C ARG A 72 -23.95 -2.70 -2.29
N THR A 73 -22.92 -2.91 -3.09
CA THR A 73 -22.88 -3.96 -4.10
C THR A 73 -22.43 -5.30 -3.51
N HIS A 74 -21.52 -5.27 -2.53
CA HIS A 74 -20.87 -6.48 -2.02
C HIS A 74 -21.23 -6.85 -0.56
N GLY A 75 -21.84 -5.94 0.19
CA GLY A 75 -22.05 -6.09 1.63
C GLY A 75 -20.78 -5.89 2.45
N TYR A 76 -20.92 -5.49 3.71
CA TYR A 76 -19.79 -5.18 4.60
C TYR A 76 -18.87 -6.38 4.85
N ALA A 77 -19.42 -7.58 5.02
CA ALA A 77 -18.63 -8.77 5.27
C ALA A 77 -17.57 -9.00 4.18
N ARG A 78 -18.01 -9.01 2.90
CA ARG A 78 -17.10 -9.20 1.76
C ARG A 78 -16.09 -8.05 1.63
N VAL A 79 -16.54 -6.81 1.81
CA VAL A 79 -15.66 -5.63 1.78
C VAL A 79 -14.55 -5.72 2.84
N PHE A 80 -14.91 -6.05 4.09
CA PHE A 80 -13.90 -6.18 5.16
C PHE A 80 -12.96 -7.36 4.94
N THR A 81 -13.43 -8.49 4.39
CA THR A 81 -12.56 -9.60 3.99
C THR A 81 -11.55 -9.15 2.92
N THR A 82 -12.01 -8.42 1.89
CA THR A 82 -11.12 -7.91 0.84
C THR A 82 -10.10 -6.89 1.38
N ILE A 83 -10.53 -5.96 2.23
CA ILE A 83 -9.62 -5.01 2.90
C ILE A 83 -8.59 -5.77 3.74
N GLY A 84 -9.02 -6.76 4.52
CA GLY A 84 -8.13 -7.59 5.34
C GLY A 84 -7.08 -8.31 4.48
N ALA A 85 -7.47 -8.90 3.36
CA ALA A 85 -6.55 -9.55 2.44
C ALA A 85 -5.51 -8.56 1.86
N ILE A 86 -5.92 -7.35 1.49
CA ILE A 86 -5.03 -6.29 0.99
C ILE A 86 -4.03 -5.87 2.09
N LEU A 87 -4.48 -5.70 3.33
CA LEU A 87 -3.62 -5.35 4.45
C LEU A 87 -2.60 -6.45 4.74
N VAL A 88 -3.03 -7.72 4.76
CA VAL A 88 -2.11 -8.87 4.91
C VAL A 88 -1.07 -8.89 3.80
N PHE A 89 -1.48 -8.68 2.54
CA PHE A 89 -0.55 -8.59 1.42
C PHE A 89 0.45 -7.43 1.59
N ALA A 90 0.00 -6.24 2.01
CA ALA A 90 0.88 -5.10 2.27
C ALA A 90 1.89 -5.40 3.39
N LEU A 91 1.47 -6.08 4.46
CA LEU A 91 2.36 -6.52 5.53
C LEU A 91 3.38 -7.55 5.05
N ALA A 92 2.98 -8.49 4.20
CA ALA A 92 3.90 -9.46 3.59
C ALA A 92 4.97 -8.76 2.74
N VAL A 93 4.58 -7.76 1.94
CA VAL A 93 5.51 -6.93 1.18
C VAL A 93 6.46 -6.16 2.10
N ALA A 94 5.96 -5.54 3.18
CA ALA A 94 6.80 -4.85 4.15
C ALA A 94 7.82 -5.79 4.82
N ALA A 95 7.39 -7.01 5.17
CA ALA A 95 8.27 -8.04 5.71
C ALA A 95 9.34 -8.48 4.71
N LEU A 96 9.00 -8.59 3.41
CA LEU A 96 9.95 -8.89 2.35
C LEU A 96 11.03 -7.79 2.24
N TYR A 97 10.63 -6.52 2.21
CA TYR A 97 11.58 -5.40 2.19
C TYR A 97 12.51 -5.40 3.40
N TRP A 98 11.96 -5.67 4.59
CA TRP A 98 12.74 -5.79 5.82
C TRP A 98 13.73 -6.95 5.75
N ALA A 99 13.31 -8.12 5.27
CA ALA A 99 14.17 -9.29 5.14
C ALA A 99 15.33 -9.04 4.16
N ILE A 100 15.05 -8.39 3.02
CA ILE A 100 16.09 -8.01 2.04
C ILE A 100 17.09 -7.03 2.66
N ASP A 101 16.61 -6.02 3.39
CA ASP A 101 17.46 -5.04 4.07
C ASP A 101 18.40 -5.71 5.10
N VAL A 102 17.86 -6.61 5.92
CA VAL A 102 18.66 -7.39 6.90
C VAL A 102 19.70 -8.27 6.20
N LEU A 103 19.32 -8.98 5.13
CA LEU A 103 20.23 -9.88 4.42
C LEU A 103 21.39 -9.11 3.77
N LEU A 104 21.11 -7.95 3.15
CA LEU A 104 22.13 -7.13 2.50
C LEU A 104 23.09 -6.49 3.51
N ARG A 105 22.62 -6.15 4.72
CA ARG A 105 23.51 -5.65 5.79
C ARG A 105 24.46 -6.71 6.32
N ARG A 106 23.99 -7.94 6.53
CA ARG A 106 24.85 -9.06 6.98
C ARG A 106 26.03 -9.33 6.02
N ARG A 107 25.84 -9.08 4.72
CA ARG A 107 26.90 -9.20 3.71
C ARG A 107 27.93 -8.07 3.74
N ARG A 108 27.60 -6.93 4.36
CA ARG A 108 28.46 -5.73 4.38
C ARG A 108 29.34 -5.60 5.62
N THR A 109 29.12 -6.38 6.67
CA THR A 109 30.05 -6.45 7.83
C THR A 109 31.25 -7.32 7.46
N PRO A 110 32.46 -6.75 7.26
CA PRO A 110 33.67 -7.55 7.13
C PRO A 110 34.01 -8.15 8.49
N HIS A 111 34.44 -9.40 8.53
CA HIS A 111 35.09 -9.97 9.72
C HIS A 111 36.40 -9.21 10.00
N PRO A 112 36.74 -8.90 11.27
CA PRO A 112 38.01 -8.28 11.64
C PRO A 112 39.21 -9.18 11.31
#